data_AF-A0A7V3LLB4-F1
#
_entry.id   AF-A0A7V3LLB4-F1
#
_cell.length_a   1.000
_cell.length_b   1.000
_cell.length_c   1.000
_cell.angle_alpha   90.00
_cell.angle_beta   90.00
_cell.angle_gamma   90.00
#
_symmetry.space_group_name_H-M   'P 1'
#
loop_
_entity.id
_entity.type
_entity.pdbx_description
1 polymer ?
#
loop_
_entity_poly.entity_id
_entity_poly.type
_entity_poly.pdbx_seq_one_letter_code
_entity_poly.pdbx_strand_id
1 'polypeptide(L)'
;MDSLYVFLFSEVASTKTFVVIVLLLLAYLVLKNRARLGITFALGAALMGATVWCLKIIFAVERIPGGRLPVDSYAFPSGHAAASAFLAVIALGYVQGIANPWQRFGLSLVTIGLAIAIGASRVVYTVHTPLQVLAGAIIGIVFGALTYALMKRVPG
;
A
#
# COMPACT_ATOMS: atom_id res chain seq x y z
N MET A 1 -22.35 -2.02 -11.87
CA MET A 1 -21.38 -2.49 -10.86
C MET A 1 -21.97 -2.19 -9.50
N ASP A 2 -22.05 -3.18 -8.62
CA ASP A 2 -22.68 -3.02 -7.31
C ASP A 2 -21.99 -1.92 -6.50
N SER A 3 -22.79 -1.08 -5.84
CA SER A 3 -22.30 0.03 -5.01
C SER A 3 -21.29 -0.42 -3.95
N LEU A 4 -21.45 -1.65 -3.45
CA LEU A 4 -20.52 -2.30 -2.52
C LEU A 4 -19.14 -2.58 -3.15
N TYR A 5 -19.11 -3.02 -4.42
CA TYR A 5 -17.87 -3.32 -5.13
C TYR A 5 -17.09 -2.04 -5.46
N VAL A 6 -17.81 -0.97 -5.80
CA VAL A 6 -17.21 0.36 -5.96
C VAL A 6 -16.65 0.82 -4.62
N PHE A 7 -17.46 0.84 -3.57
CA PHE A 7 -17.03 1.29 -2.23
C PHE A 7 -15.81 0.52 -1.68
N LEU A 8 -15.83 -0.82 -1.70
CA LEU A 8 -14.73 -1.64 -1.18
C LEU A 8 -13.42 -1.37 -1.92
N PHE A 9 -13.47 -1.26 -3.25
CA PHE A 9 -12.24 -1.12 -4.02
C PHE A 9 -11.86 0.34 -4.30
N SER A 10 -12.76 1.33 -4.18
CA SER A 10 -12.45 2.75 -4.37
C SER A 10 -12.17 3.48 -3.06
N GLU A 11 -12.96 3.23 -2.01
CA GLU A 11 -12.87 3.94 -0.72
C GLU A 11 -11.97 3.20 0.27
N VAL A 12 -12.16 1.89 0.48
CA VAL A 12 -11.30 1.13 1.42
C VAL A 12 -9.88 1.03 0.89
N ALA A 13 -9.72 0.92 -0.42
CA ALA A 13 -8.41 0.97 -1.05
C ALA A 13 -7.94 2.40 -1.37
N SER A 14 -8.51 3.45 -0.74
CA SER A 14 -8.11 4.84 -1.00
C SER A 14 -6.86 5.26 -0.22
N THR A 15 -6.19 6.32 -0.69
CA THR A 15 -5.13 7.00 0.07
C THR A 15 -5.59 7.45 1.46
N LYS A 16 -6.87 7.85 1.62
CA LYS A 16 -7.41 8.28 2.91
C LYS A 16 -7.46 7.11 3.90
N THR A 17 -7.94 5.96 3.45
CA THR A 17 -7.99 4.74 4.27
C THR A 17 -6.58 4.25 4.61
N PHE A 18 -5.63 4.37 3.68
CA PHE A 18 -4.22 4.09 3.98
C PHE A 18 -3.68 4.96 5.11
N VAL A 19 -3.93 6.28 5.07
CA VAL A 19 -3.51 7.21 6.15
C VAL A 19 -4.14 6.82 7.48
N VAL A 20 -5.43 6.44 7.49
CA VAL A 20 -6.10 5.98 8.71
C VAL A 20 -5.43 4.71 9.25
N ILE A 21 -5.15 3.71 8.41
CA ILE A 21 -4.46 2.47 8.81
C ILE A 21 -3.08 2.79 9.40
N VAL A 22 -2.32 3.69 8.77
CA VAL A 22 -1.01 4.15 9.28
C VAL A 22 -1.17 4.77 10.66
N LEU A 23 -2.09 5.71 10.85
CA LEU A 23 -2.31 6.37 12.13
C LEU A 23 -2.73 5.39 13.23
N LEU A 24 -3.62 4.45 12.93
CA LEU A 24 -4.05 3.41 13.86
C LEU A 24 -2.90 2.49 14.27
N LEU A 25 -2.05 2.10 13.30
CA LEU A 25 -0.88 1.26 13.58
C LEU A 25 0.17 2.01 14.40
N LEU A 26 0.38 3.30 14.14
CA LEU A 26 1.25 4.15 14.95
C LEU A 26 0.74 4.31 16.37
N ALA A 27 -0.56 4.60 16.54
CA ALA A 27 -1.19 4.69 17.85
C ALA A 27 -1.04 3.38 18.63
N TYR A 28 -1.31 2.24 17.98
CA TYR A 28 -1.11 0.92 18.57
C TYR A 28 0.34 0.67 19.02
N LEU A 29 1.32 1.02 18.20
CA LEU A 29 2.74 0.84 18.54
C LEU A 29 3.20 1.75 19.68
N VAL A 30 2.71 2.99 19.73
CA VAL A 30 2.97 3.91 20.86
C VAL A 30 2.35 3.36 22.15
N LEU A 31 1.10 2.90 22.11
CA LEU A 31 0.43 2.28 23.26
C LEU A 31 1.14 1.00 23.76
N LYS A 32 1.94 0.35 22.90
CA LYS A 32 2.77 -0.82 23.27
C LYS A 32 4.20 -0.45 23.65
N ASN A 33 4.52 0.83 23.86
CA ASN A 33 5.86 1.35 24.11
C ASN A 33 6.89 1.02 23.00
N ARG A 34 6.43 0.71 21.79
CA ARG A 34 7.26 0.40 20.62
C ARG A 34 7.37 1.60 19.68
N ALA A 35 7.51 2.81 20.24
CA ALA A 35 7.51 4.06 19.49
C ALA A 35 8.57 4.09 18.38
N ARG A 36 9.74 3.49 18.60
CA ARG A 36 10.81 3.40 17.59
C ARG A 36 10.38 2.60 16.35
N LEU A 37 9.65 1.50 16.52
CA LEU A 37 9.08 0.74 15.38
C LEU A 37 8.04 1.58 14.63
N GLY A 38 7.22 2.33 15.37
CA GLY A 38 6.25 3.25 14.79
C GLY A 38 6.93 4.32 13.93
N ILE A 39 7.99 4.94 14.45
CA ILE A 39 8.77 5.95 13.71
C ILE A 39 9.39 5.33 12.44
N THR A 40 10.01 4.15 12.53
CA THR A 40 10.58 3.49 11.34
C THR A 40 9.51 3.20 10.29
N PHE A 41 8.34 2.72 10.70
CA PHE A 41 7.21 2.49 9.80
C PHE A 41 6.73 3.80 9.14
N ALA A 42 6.55 4.86 9.93
CA ALA A 42 6.11 6.17 9.44
C ALA A 42 7.11 6.76 8.42
N LEU A 43 8.41 6.71 8.72
CA LEU A 43 9.45 7.19 7.82
C LEU A 43 9.47 6.38 6.51
N GLY A 44 9.34 5.06 6.60
CA GLY A 44 9.25 4.19 5.42
C GLY A 44 8.06 4.52 4.53
N ALA A 45 6.87 4.68 5.13
CA ALA A 45 5.66 5.06 4.43
C ALA A 45 5.75 6.47 3.81
N ALA A 46 6.36 7.42 4.54
CA ALA A 46 6.56 8.78 4.07
C ALA A 46 7.53 8.84 2.88
N LEU A 47 8.66 8.13 2.94
CA LEU A 47 9.63 8.05 1.84
C LEU A 47 9.03 7.41 0.59
N MET A 48 8.22 6.35 0.75
CA MET A 48 7.48 5.73 -0.35
C MET A 48 6.50 6.72 -0.98
N GLY A 49 5.69 7.40 -0.16
CA GLY A 49 4.73 8.41 -0.61
C GLY A 49 5.39 9.59 -1.32
N ALA A 50 6.49 10.11 -0.77
CA ALA A 50 7.30 11.15 -1.39
C ALA A 50 7.86 10.71 -2.74
N THR A 51 8.35 9.47 -2.83
CA THR A 51 8.85 8.90 -4.11
C THR A 51 7.74 8.85 -5.16
N VAL A 52 6.56 8.34 -4.80
CA VAL A 52 5.40 8.32 -5.71
C VAL A 52 5.01 9.73 -6.16
N TRP A 53 5.00 10.69 -5.24
CA TRP A 53 4.65 12.08 -5.53
C TRP A 53 5.68 12.76 -6.45
N CYS A 54 6.97 12.60 -6.19
CA CYS A 54 8.03 13.11 -7.07
C CYS A 54 7.93 12.52 -8.48
N LEU A 55 7.73 11.20 -8.61
CA LEU A 55 7.61 10.55 -9.92
C LEU A 55 6.34 11.01 -10.67
N LYS A 56 5.24 11.27 -9.96
CA LYS A 56 4.05 11.88 -10.55
C LYS A 56 4.36 13.21 -11.22
N ILE A 57 5.12 14.08 -10.56
CA ILE A 57 5.46 15.40 -11.07
C ILE A 57 6.51 15.31 -12.19
N ILE A 58 7.53 14.46 -12.05
CA ILE A 58 8.61 14.32 -13.03
C ILE A 58 8.09 13.78 -14.37
N PHE A 59 7.27 12.73 -14.34
CA PHE A 59 6.78 12.11 -15.57
C PHE A 59 5.51 12.76 -16.11
N ALA A 60 4.74 13.44 -15.26
CA ALA A 60 3.55 14.20 -15.62
C ALA A 60 2.58 13.45 -16.55
N VAL A 61 2.48 12.12 -16.43
CA VAL A 61 1.69 11.29 -17.35
C VAL A 61 0.22 11.62 -17.19
N GLU A 62 -0.41 12.08 -18.27
CA GLU A 62 -1.82 12.39 -18.31
C GLU A 62 -2.67 11.14 -18.06
N ARG A 63 -3.86 11.35 -17.50
CA ARG A 63 -4.83 10.27 -17.29
C ARG A 63 -5.55 9.95 -18.59
N ILE A 64 -6.01 8.70 -18.69
CA ILE A 64 -6.90 8.27 -19.77
C ILE A 64 -8.20 9.11 -19.67
N PRO A 65 -8.58 9.85 -20.72
CA PRO A 65 -9.83 10.61 -20.75
C PRO A 65 -11.04 9.70 -20.50
N GLY A 66 -12.01 10.14 -19.70
CA GLY A 66 -13.20 9.34 -19.37
C GLY A 66 -13.01 8.31 -18.24
N GLY A 67 -11.94 8.44 -17.44
CA GLY A 67 -11.75 7.65 -16.22
C GLY A 67 -12.95 7.74 -15.27
N ARG A 68 -13.34 6.60 -14.68
CA ARG A 68 -14.59 6.45 -13.90
C ARG A 68 -14.51 6.99 -12.46
N LEU A 69 -13.39 7.61 -12.07
CA LEU A 69 -13.18 8.18 -10.74
C LEU A 69 -12.56 9.59 -10.87
N PRO A 70 -13.03 10.58 -10.10
CA PRO A 70 -12.42 11.91 -10.08
C PRO A 70 -11.07 11.82 -9.37
N VAL A 71 -9.97 11.98 -10.12
CA VAL A 71 -8.62 11.95 -9.58
C VAL A 71 -7.77 13.04 -10.21
N ASP A 72 -7.55 14.13 -9.46
CA ASP A 72 -6.87 15.35 -9.94
C ASP A 72 -5.32 15.26 -9.85
N SER A 73 -4.75 14.06 -10.01
CA SER A 73 -3.29 13.85 -10.00
C SER A 73 -2.82 13.00 -11.17
N TYR A 74 -1.55 13.16 -11.59
CA TYR A 74 -0.92 12.41 -12.68
C TYR A 74 -1.07 10.89 -12.56
N ALA A 75 -1.10 10.19 -13.69
CA ALA A 75 -1.43 8.77 -13.77
C ALA A 75 -0.27 7.83 -13.38
N PHE A 76 0.98 8.24 -13.50
CA PHE A 76 2.14 7.39 -13.20
C PHE A 76 2.89 7.88 -11.96
N PRO A 77 3.33 7.00 -11.05
CA PRO A 77 2.90 5.61 -10.84
C PRO A 77 1.58 5.53 -10.02
N SER A 78 0.99 4.34 -9.92
CA SER A 78 -0.20 4.11 -9.09
C SER A 78 0.13 4.15 -7.59
N GLY A 79 -0.32 5.21 -6.90
CA GLY A 79 -0.14 5.35 -5.46
C GLY A 79 -0.87 4.29 -4.63
N HIS A 80 -2.06 3.86 -5.07
CA HIS A 80 -2.81 2.78 -4.42
C HIS A 80 -2.07 1.45 -4.50
N ALA A 81 -1.50 1.13 -5.66
CA ALA A 81 -0.70 -0.09 -5.83
C ALA A 81 0.58 -0.04 -4.98
N ALA A 82 1.24 1.12 -4.88
CA ALA A 82 2.42 1.30 -4.02
C ALA A 82 2.07 1.13 -2.54
N ALA A 83 1.01 1.78 -2.08
CA ALA A 83 0.53 1.71 -0.71
C ALA A 83 0.10 0.29 -0.30
N SER A 84 -0.68 -0.40 -1.13
CA SER A 84 -1.14 -1.76 -0.85
C SER A 84 0.02 -2.76 -0.85
N ALA A 85 0.97 -2.63 -1.77
CA ALA A 85 2.14 -3.49 -1.84
C ALA A 85 3.10 -3.26 -0.66
N PHE A 86 3.29 -2.00 -0.24
CA PHE A 86 4.06 -1.65 0.96
C PHE A 86 3.50 -2.34 2.21
N LEU A 87 2.18 -2.21 2.45
CA LEU A 87 1.53 -2.86 3.60
C LEU A 87 1.57 -4.37 3.49
N ALA A 88 1.39 -4.92 2.29
CA ALA A 88 1.44 -6.36 2.08
C ALA A 88 2.81 -6.93 2.46
N VAL A 89 3.91 -6.28 2.10
CA VAL A 89 5.26 -6.73 2.48
C VAL A 89 5.48 -6.68 3.99
N ILE A 90 5.05 -5.60 4.65
CA ILE A 90 5.14 -5.46 6.11
C ILE A 90 4.33 -6.58 6.78
N ALA A 91 3.07 -6.76 6.38
CA ALA A 91 2.18 -7.77 6.93
C ALA A 91 2.72 -9.19 6.72
N LEU A 92 3.19 -9.52 5.52
CA LEU A 92 3.81 -10.81 5.22
C LEU A 92 5.04 -11.04 6.11
N GLY A 93 5.86 -10.03 6.34
CA GLY A 93 7.00 -10.09 7.25
C GLY A 93 6.63 -10.59 8.64
N TYR A 94 5.53 -10.07 9.21
CA TYR A 94 5.01 -10.49 10.52
C TYR A 94 4.29 -11.84 10.48
N VAL A 95 3.54 -12.13 9.41
CA VAL A 95 2.82 -13.41 9.23
C VAL A 95 3.79 -14.61 9.25
N GLN A 96 5.04 -14.44 8.79
CA GLN A 96 6.05 -15.51 8.87
C GLN A 96 6.38 -15.94 10.31
N GLY A 97 6.12 -15.10 11.31
CA GLY A 97 6.31 -15.45 12.73
C GLY A 97 5.18 -16.31 13.33
N ILE A 98 4.10 -16.60 12.59
CA ILE A 98 2.98 -17.39 13.07
C ILE A 98 3.32 -18.88 13.05
N ALA A 99 3.20 -19.53 14.22
CA ALA A 99 3.55 -20.94 14.39
C ALA A 99 2.63 -21.92 13.63
N ASN A 100 1.32 -21.62 13.56
CA ASN A 100 0.36 -22.47 12.87
C ASN A 100 0.50 -22.30 11.33
N PRO A 101 0.87 -23.36 10.59
CA PRO A 101 1.15 -23.26 9.16
C PRO A 101 -0.09 -22.94 8.32
N TRP A 102 -1.28 -23.40 8.73
CA TRP A 102 -2.54 -23.12 8.03
C TRP A 102 -2.96 -21.67 8.19
N GLN A 103 -2.83 -21.13 9.40
CA GLN A 103 -3.09 -19.70 9.65
C GLN A 103 -2.09 -18.82 8.88
N ARG A 104 -0.80 -19.17 8.92
CA ARG A 104 0.24 -18.48 8.15
C ARG A 104 -0.07 -18.48 6.65
N PHE A 105 -0.44 -19.63 6.10
CA PHE A 105 -0.79 -19.77 4.69
C PHE A 105 -2.03 -18.95 4.33
N GLY A 106 -3.11 -19.09 5.10
CA GLY A 106 -4.36 -18.36 4.87
C GLY A 106 -4.18 -16.84 4.93
N LEU A 107 -3.48 -16.33 5.95
CA LEU A 107 -3.20 -14.88 6.08
C LEU A 107 -2.28 -14.36 4.97
N SER A 108 -1.30 -15.15 4.54
CA SER A 108 -0.44 -14.79 3.40
C SER A 108 -1.26 -14.68 2.12
N LEU A 109 -2.15 -15.65 1.87
CA LEU A 109 -3.00 -15.68 0.68
C LEU A 109 -3.96 -14.49 0.65
N VAL A 110 -4.61 -14.18 1.78
CA VAL A 110 -5.50 -13.02 1.91
C VAL A 110 -4.74 -11.71 1.67
N THR A 111 -3.54 -11.58 2.25
CA THR A 111 -2.72 -10.37 2.11
C THR A 111 -2.31 -10.12 0.65
N ILE A 112 -1.82 -11.16 -0.03
CA ILE A 112 -1.44 -11.08 -1.44
C ILE A 112 -2.67 -10.82 -2.31
N GLY A 113 -3.76 -11.55 -2.06
CA GLY A 113 -5.01 -11.41 -2.80
C GLY A 113 -5.59 -10.00 -2.72
N LEU A 114 -5.57 -9.38 -1.54
CA LEU A 114 -6.02 -7.99 -1.37
C LEU A 114 -5.13 -7.01 -2.13
N ALA A 115 -3.81 -7.13 -2.07
CA ALA A 115 -2.90 -6.24 -2.79
C ALA A 115 -3.11 -6.33 -4.33
N ILE A 116 -3.29 -7.55 -4.84
CA ILE A 116 -3.59 -7.78 -6.26
C ILE A 116 -4.95 -7.20 -6.62
N ALA A 117 -5.99 -7.44 -5.82
CA ALA A 117 -7.33 -6.95 -6.07
C ALA A 117 -7.39 -5.41 -6.08
N ILE A 118 -6.66 -4.75 -5.18
CA ILE A 118 -6.49 -3.29 -5.17
C ILE A 118 -5.83 -2.82 -6.47
N GLY A 119 -4.72 -3.43 -6.88
CA GLY A 119 -4.04 -3.11 -8.14
C GLY A 119 -4.94 -3.32 -9.36
N ALA A 120 -5.61 -4.47 -9.45
CA ALA A 120 -6.52 -4.82 -10.53
C ALA A 120 -7.70 -3.84 -10.63
N SER A 121 -8.25 -3.41 -9.48
CA SER A 121 -9.33 -2.42 -9.48
C SER A 121 -8.94 -1.12 -10.19
N ARG A 122 -7.67 -0.70 -10.10
CA ARG A 122 -7.18 0.52 -10.77
C ARG A 122 -7.16 0.38 -12.29
N VAL A 123 -6.95 -0.82 -12.80
CA VAL A 123 -7.03 -1.12 -14.24
C VAL A 123 -8.50 -1.21 -14.67
N VAL A 124 -9.34 -1.89 -13.89
CA VAL A 124 -10.77 -2.07 -14.19
C VAL A 124 -11.53 -0.74 -14.23
N TYR A 125 -11.19 0.21 -13.35
CA TYR A 125 -11.77 1.56 -13.36
C TYR A 125 -11.15 2.49 -14.41
N THR A 126 -10.27 1.95 -15.27
CA THR A 126 -9.56 2.66 -16.35
C THR A 126 -8.84 3.92 -15.88
N VAL A 127 -8.45 3.94 -14.60
CA VAL A 127 -7.70 5.06 -13.99
C VAL A 127 -6.20 4.87 -14.11
N HIS A 128 -5.74 3.63 -14.34
CA HIS A 128 -4.34 3.30 -14.52
C HIS A 128 -4.15 2.17 -15.55
N THR A 129 -3.02 2.17 -16.24
CA THR A 129 -2.58 1.03 -17.06
C THR A 129 -1.95 -0.07 -16.18
N PRO A 130 -1.88 -1.34 -16.64
CA PRO A 130 -1.19 -2.41 -15.92
C PRO A 130 0.27 -2.05 -15.58
N LEU A 131 0.97 -1.35 -16.47
CA LEU A 131 2.33 -0.90 -16.24
C LEU A 131 2.42 0.14 -15.11
N GLN A 132 1.48 1.08 -15.04
CA GLN A 132 1.41 2.07 -13.95
C GLN A 132 1.14 1.41 -12.59
N VAL A 133 0.33 0.34 -12.58
CA VAL A 133 0.07 -0.47 -11.38
C VAL A 133 1.31 -1.26 -10.98
N LEU A 134 1.97 -1.91 -11.93
CA LEU A 134 3.20 -2.67 -11.68
C LEU A 134 4.32 -1.78 -11.14
N ALA A 135 4.53 -0.60 -11.74
CA ALA A 135 5.51 0.38 -11.26
C ALA A 135 5.22 0.82 -9.82
N GLY A 136 3.95 1.10 -9.51
CA GLY A 136 3.53 1.38 -8.14
C GLY A 136 3.83 0.22 -7.18
N ALA A 137 3.44 -1.00 -7.56
CA ALA A 137 3.69 -2.19 -6.74
C ALA A 137 5.18 -2.43 -6.45
N ILE A 138 6.06 -2.25 -7.46
CA ILE A 138 7.52 -2.37 -7.28
C ILE A 138 8.03 -1.36 -6.25
N ILE A 139 7.60 -0.09 -6.36
CA ILE A 139 7.96 0.95 -5.38
C ILE A 139 7.51 0.51 -3.98
N GLY A 140 6.25 0.09 -3.84
CA GLY A 140 5.71 -0.41 -2.58
C GLY A 140 6.50 -1.56 -1.99
N ILE A 141 6.85 -2.56 -2.80
CA ILE A 141 7.62 -3.74 -2.37
C ILE A 141 9.01 -3.34 -1.87
N VAL A 142 9.74 -2.51 -2.64
CA VAL A 142 11.10 -2.08 -2.30
C VAL A 142 11.09 -1.33 -0.97
N PHE A 143 10.25 -0.31 -0.83
CA PHE A 143 10.17 0.47 0.40
C PHE A 143 9.65 -0.37 1.57
N GLY A 144 8.67 -1.25 1.34
CA GLY A 144 8.15 -2.14 2.37
C GLY A 144 9.20 -3.11 2.89
N ALA A 145 9.99 -3.70 2.00
CA ALA A 145 11.06 -4.63 2.35
C ALA A 145 12.18 -3.93 3.14
N LEU A 146 12.61 -2.75 2.70
CA LEU A 146 13.60 -1.92 3.42
C LEU A 146 13.09 -1.53 4.80
N THR A 147 11.84 -1.07 4.88
CA THR A 147 11.22 -0.66 6.15
C THR A 147 11.12 -1.84 7.12
N TYR A 148 10.64 -3.00 6.65
CA TYR A 148 10.58 -4.21 7.46
C TYR A 148 11.96 -4.64 7.95
N ALA A 149 12.97 -4.62 7.08
CA ALA A 149 14.34 -4.96 7.43
C ALA A 149 14.91 -4.03 8.51
N LEU A 150 14.62 -2.73 8.43
CA LEU A 150 15.00 -1.75 9.46
C LEU A 150 14.24 -1.98 10.77
N MET A 151 12.93 -2.22 10.71
CA MET A 151 12.11 -2.50 11.90
C MET A 151 12.65 -3.70 12.69
N LYS A 152 13.15 -4.75 12.02
CA LYS A 152 13.79 -5.89 12.71
C LYS A 152 15.09 -5.55 13.42
N ARG A 153 15.76 -4.45 13.05
CA ARG A 153 17.03 -4.01 13.64
C ARG A 153 16.82 -2.98 14.76
N VAL A 154 15.61 -2.45 14.92
CA VAL A 154 15.29 -1.50 15.97
C VAL A 154 15.12 -2.28 17.29
N PRO A 155 15.96 -2.04 18.31
CA PRO A 155 15.76 -2.64 19.62
C PRO A 155 14.45 -2.14 20.23
N GLY A 156 13.69 -3.10 20.78
CA GLY A 156 12.40 -2.88 21.43
C GLY A 156 12.48 -1.96 22.65
#